data_AF-Q08SS0-F1
#
_entry.id   AF-Q08SS0-F1
#
_cell.length_a   1.000
_cell.length_b   1.000
_cell.length_c   1.000
_cell.angle_alpha   90.00
_cell.angle_beta   90.00
_cell.angle_gamma   90.00
#
_symmetry.space_group_name_H-M   'P 1'
#
loop_
_entity.id
_entity.type
_entity.pdbx_description
1 polymer ?
#
loop_
_entity_poly.entity_id
_entity_poly.type
_entity_poly.pdbx_seq_one_letter_code
_entity_poly.pdbx_strand_id
1 'polypeptide(L)'
;MANTAKYAAEGLSHYLRHLGGHHQLTREQEYELARAARKGDESARQTLATSNLAFVVAVAKKFANRGARLDDLIQEGNVGLMKAIEHFDPKKNVRFATYAVWWIRAYITRYLKDNRSQVRGGESERGSMVDFSLDATIDEEGETTFMDRLEDGGPSPSDVYLSRRAGSGSA
;
A
#
# COMPACT_ATOMS: atom_id res chain seq x y z
N MET A 1 6.52 -6.80 -32.50
CA MET A 1 6.53 -6.43 -31.07
C MET A 1 5.55 -5.31 -30.68
N ALA A 2 4.93 -4.57 -31.62
CA ALA A 2 3.96 -3.51 -31.30
C ALA A 2 2.58 -4.01 -30.78
N ASN A 3 2.21 -5.27 -31.05
CA ASN A 3 0.89 -5.78 -30.74
C ASN A 3 0.70 -6.09 -29.25
N THR A 4 1.74 -6.57 -28.56
CA THR A 4 1.70 -6.94 -27.14
C THR A 4 1.45 -5.75 -26.22
N ALA A 5 2.10 -4.60 -26.49
CA ALA A 5 1.88 -3.37 -25.72
C ALA A 5 0.46 -2.80 -25.93
N LYS A 6 -0.10 -2.97 -27.14
CA LYS A 6 -1.48 -2.59 -27.46
C LYS A 6 -2.49 -3.44 -26.67
N TYR A 7 -2.32 -4.77 -26.65
CA TYR A 7 -3.19 -5.66 -25.87
C TYR A 7 -3.09 -5.42 -24.36
N ALA A 8 -1.91 -5.12 -23.83
CA ALA A 8 -1.72 -4.77 -22.42
C ALA A 8 -2.45 -3.46 -22.04
N ALA A 9 -2.37 -2.44 -22.90
CA ALA A 9 -3.07 -1.17 -22.71
C ALA A 9 -4.60 -1.33 -22.82
N GLU A 10 -5.08 -2.17 -23.75
CA GLU A 10 -6.50 -2.52 -23.90
C GLU A 10 -7.02 -3.29 -22.67
N GLY A 11 -6.26 -4.26 -22.16
CA GLY A 11 -6.58 -5.03 -20.96
C GLY A 11 -6.67 -4.17 -19.70
N LEU A 12 -5.69 -3.28 -19.49
CA LEU A 12 -5.71 -2.34 -18.37
C LEU A 12 -6.91 -1.38 -18.47
N SER A 13 -7.19 -0.87 -19.66
CA SER A 13 -8.33 0.03 -19.89
C SER A 13 -9.68 -0.67 -19.63
N HIS A 14 -9.80 -1.95 -19.99
CA HIS A 14 -10.97 -2.76 -19.68
C HIS A 14 -11.13 -2.94 -18.17
N TYR A 15 -10.06 -3.34 -17.46
CA TYR A 15 -10.03 -3.47 -16.01
C TYR A 15 -10.46 -2.18 -15.29
N LEU A 16 -9.86 -1.04 -15.65
CA LEU A 16 -10.17 0.27 -15.04
C LEU A 16 -11.63 0.68 -15.23
N ARG A 17 -12.26 0.31 -16.35
CA ARG A 17 -13.69 0.57 -16.61
C ARG A 17 -14.59 -0.25 -15.69
N HIS A 18 -14.23 -1.50 -15.42
CA HIS A 18 -14.99 -2.37 -14.53
C HIS A 18 -14.91 -1.91 -13.07
N LEU A 19 -13.80 -1.27 -12.68
CA LEU A 19 -13.63 -0.76 -11.32
C LEU A 19 -14.54 0.42 -10.95
N GLY A 20 -15.01 1.19 -11.94
CA GLY A 20 -15.85 2.37 -11.71
C GLY A 20 -17.24 2.07 -11.14
N GLY A 21 -17.66 0.80 -11.12
CA GLY A 21 -18.97 0.36 -10.64
C GLY A 21 -19.00 -0.18 -9.20
N HIS A 22 -17.87 -0.26 -8.50
CA HIS A 22 -17.85 -0.84 -7.15
C HIS A 22 -18.38 0.15 -6.11
N HIS A 23 -19.38 -0.31 -5.34
CA HIS A 23 -19.95 0.43 -4.22
C HIS A 23 -18.91 0.64 -3.11
N GLN A 24 -18.82 1.85 -2.58
CA GLN A 24 -17.98 2.13 -1.42
C GLN A 24 -18.58 1.44 -0.19
N LEU A 25 -17.75 0.66 0.51
CA LEU A 25 -18.18 0.01 1.74
C LEU A 25 -18.51 1.06 2.81
N THR A 26 -19.62 0.87 3.51
CA THR A 26 -19.91 1.62 4.74
C THR A 26 -18.93 1.21 5.83
N ARG A 27 -18.86 2.00 6.90
CA ARG A 27 -17.97 1.69 8.04
C ARG A 27 -18.33 0.38 8.71
N GLU A 28 -19.62 0.07 8.78
CA GLU A 28 -20.17 -1.16 9.34
C GLU A 28 -19.82 -2.35 8.46
N GLN A 29 -20.00 -2.23 7.14
CA GLN A 29 -19.61 -3.28 6.18
C GLN A 29 -18.11 -3.57 6.24
N GLU A 30 -17.29 -2.51 6.28
CA GLU A 30 -15.84 -2.60 6.41
C GLU A 30 -15.43 -3.31 7.71
N TYR A 31 -16.09 -3.00 8.82
CA TYR A 31 -15.88 -3.67 10.11
C TYR A 31 -16.23 -5.16 10.06
N GLU A 32 -17.41 -5.50 9.54
CA GLU A 32 -17.88 -6.89 9.45
C GLU A 32 -16.96 -7.73 8.54
N LEU A 33 -16.62 -7.21 7.36
CA LEU A 33 -15.73 -7.86 6.42
C LEU A 33 -14.31 -8.04 7.00
N ALA A 34 -13.75 -7.00 7.62
CA ALA A 34 -12.44 -7.09 8.26
C ALA A 34 -12.43 -8.11 9.41
N ARG A 35 -13.49 -8.15 10.24
CA ARG A 35 -13.61 -9.11 11.33
C ARG A 35 -13.69 -10.54 10.80
N ALA A 36 -14.46 -10.78 9.74
CA ALA A 36 -14.58 -12.09 9.11
C ALA A 36 -13.27 -12.52 8.42
N ALA A 37 -12.62 -11.60 7.68
CA ALA A 37 -11.33 -11.85 7.03
C ALA A 37 -10.23 -12.24 8.04
N ARG A 38 -10.21 -11.62 9.23
CA ARG A 38 -9.30 -12.01 10.33
C ARG A 38 -9.59 -13.39 10.91
N LYS A 39 -10.85 -13.85 10.84
CA LYS A 39 -11.23 -15.22 11.25
C LYS A 39 -10.93 -16.27 10.19
N GLY A 40 -10.34 -15.88 9.06
CA GLY A 40 -9.99 -16.77 7.95
C GLY A 40 -11.08 -16.90 6.88
N ASP A 41 -12.10 -16.05 6.88
CA ASP A 41 -13.09 -16.02 5.81
C ASP A 41 -12.51 -15.42 4.52
N GLU A 42 -12.24 -16.28 3.55
CA GLU A 42 -11.67 -15.89 2.25
C GLU A 42 -12.65 -15.06 1.41
N SER A 43 -13.95 -15.32 1.51
CA SER A 43 -14.96 -14.54 0.79
C SER A 43 -14.99 -13.10 1.29
N ALA A 44 -14.88 -12.92 2.61
CA ALA A 44 -14.79 -11.61 3.24
C ALA A 44 -13.50 -10.88 2.83
N ARG A 45 -12.36 -11.58 2.79
CA ARG A 45 -11.07 -11.06 2.32
C ARG A 45 -11.16 -10.59 0.86
N GLN A 46 -11.70 -11.43 -0.01
CA GLN A 46 -11.88 -11.13 -1.43
C GLN A 46 -12.81 -9.94 -1.64
N THR A 47 -13.92 -9.87 -0.90
CA THR A 47 -14.87 -8.76 -0.97
C THR A 47 -14.20 -7.46 -0.52
N LEU A 48 -13.50 -7.47 0.61
CA LEU A 48 -12.77 -6.31 1.10
C LEU A 48 -11.67 -5.85 0.12
N ALA A 49 -10.94 -6.79 -0.49
CA ALA A 49 -9.93 -6.48 -1.50
C ALA A 49 -10.55 -5.85 -2.77
N THR A 50 -11.56 -6.51 -3.35
CA THR A 50 -12.22 -6.06 -4.59
C THR A 50 -12.88 -4.70 -4.45
N SER A 51 -13.49 -4.40 -3.31
CA SER A 51 -14.04 -3.07 -3.00
C SER A 51 -12.99 -1.94 -2.94
N ASN A 52 -11.70 -2.28 -2.77
CA ASN A 52 -10.61 -1.31 -2.63
C ASN A 52 -9.67 -1.23 -3.84
N LEU A 53 -9.94 -1.96 -4.94
CA LEU A 53 -9.08 -1.95 -6.13
C LEU A 53 -9.00 -0.56 -6.79
N ALA A 54 -10.12 0.17 -6.88
CA ALA A 54 -10.13 1.54 -7.41
C ALA A 54 -9.27 2.49 -6.56
N PHE A 55 -9.23 2.27 -5.25
CA PHE A 55 -8.38 3.01 -4.33
C PHE A 55 -6.89 2.73 -4.59
N VAL A 56 -6.50 1.46 -4.78
CA VAL A 56 -5.12 1.09 -5.16
C VAL A 56 -4.70 1.80 -6.45
N VAL A 57 -5.53 1.77 -7.48
CA VAL A 57 -5.26 2.48 -8.74
C VAL A 57 -5.05 3.97 -8.51
N ALA A 58 -5.88 4.61 -7.70
CA ALA A 58 -5.75 6.03 -7.39
C ALA A 58 -4.43 6.35 -6.67
N VAL A 59 -3.96 5.46 -5.79
CA VAL A 59 -2.65 5.59 -5.13
C VAL A 59 -1.52 5.37 -6.13
N ALA A 60 -1.56 4.29 -6.93
CA ALA A 60 -0.52 3.94 -7.90
C ALA A 60 -0.32 5.00 -8.99
N LYS A 61 -1.39 5.66 -9.45
CA LYS A 61 -1.31 6.78 -10.40
C LYS A 61 -0.39 7.92 -9.91
N LYS A 62 -0.24 8.11 -8.60
CA LYS A 62 0.67 9.13 -8.02
C LYS A 62 2.16 8.77 -8.15
N PHE A 63 2.46 7.52 -8.45
CA PHE A 63 3.81 6.98 -8.66
C PHE A 63 4.13 6.74 -10.13
N ALA A 64 3.17 7.02 -11.03
CA ALA A 64 3.38 6.94 -12.47
C ALA A 64 4.52 7.86 -12.92
N ASN A 65 5.11 7.56 -14.09
CA ASN A 65 6.24 8.29 -14.69
C ASN A 65 7.54 8.23 -13.87
N ARG A 66 7.66 7.34 -12.88
CA ARG A 66 8.89 7.15 -12.08
C ARG A 66 9.77 5.98 -12.55
N GLY A 67 9.65 5.58 -13.81
CA GLY A 67 10.47 4.52 -14.41
C GLY A 67 9.87 3.11 -14.34
N ALA A 68 8.58 2.99 -14.00
CA ALA A 68 7.84 1.73 -14.01
C ALA A 68 6.51 1.90 -14.75
N ARG A 69 5.99 0.81 -15.31
CA ARG A 69 4.68 0.82 -15.98
C ARG A 69 3.56 0.87 -14.94
N LEU A 70 2.45 1.50 -15.27
CA LEU A 70 1.34 1.69 -14.33
C LEU A 70 0.72 0.36 -13.89
N ASP A 71 0.65 -0.63 -14.77
CA ASP A 71 0.19 -1.98 -14.44
C ASP A 71 1.06 -2.62 -13.38
N ASP A 72 2.38 -2.52 -13.47
CA ASP A 72 3.28 -3.06 -12.44
C ASP A 72 3.05 -2.37 -11.08
N LEU A 73 2.92 -1.04 -11.08
CA LEU A 73 2.63 -0.28 -9.84
C LEU A 73 1.27 -0.66 -9.23
N ILE A 74 0.26 -0.95 -10.06
CA ILE A 74 -1.04 -1.42 -9.58
C ILE A 74 -0.91 -2.81 -8.98
N GLN A 75 -0.15 -3.71 -9.62
CA GLN A 75 0.06 -5.07 -9.10
C GLN A 75 0.76 -5.06 -7.75
N GLU A 76 1.84 -4.29 -7.60
CA GLU A 76 2.53 -4.14 -6.32
C GLU A 76 1.66 -3.47 -5.27
N GLY A 77 0.87 -2.48 -5.68
CA GLY A 77 -0.13 -1.87 -4.82
C GLY A 77 -1.18 -2.86 -4.34
N ASN A 78 -1.62 -3.79 -5.19
CA ASN A 78 -2.56 -4.86 -4.83
C ASN A 78 -1.93 -5.84 -3.84
N VAL A 79 -0.64 -6.17 -3.98
CA VAL A 79 0.08 -6.99 -2.99
C VAL A 79 0.12 -6.26 -1.63
N GLY A 80 0.44 -4.96 -1.64
CA GLY A 80 0.39 -4.12 -0.43
C GLY A 80 -1.02 -4.07 0.19
N LEU A 81 -2.07 -4.00 -0.63
CA LEU A 81 -3.45 -4.06 -0.15
C LEU A 81 -3.76 -5.38 0.56
N MET A 82 -3.35 -6.52 0.00
CA MET A 82 -3.56 -7.83 0.61
C MET A 82 -2.87 -7.91 1.98
N LYS A 83 -1.64 -7.41 2.08
CA LYS A 83 -0.93 -7.30 3.36
C LYS A 83 -1.64 -6.39 4.36
N ALA A 84 -2.22 -5.28 3.89
CA ALA A 84 -3.05 -4.46 4.76
C ALA A 84 -4.27 -5.24 5.30
N ILE A 85 -4.92 -6.08 4.50
CA ILE A 85 -6.07 -6.88 4.96
C ILE A 85 -5.65 -7.90 6.02
N GLU A 86 -4.50 -8.55 5.85
CA GLU A 86 -3.96 -9.52 6.81
C GLU A 86 -3.74 -8.91 8.20
N HIS A 87 -3.27 -7.66 8.26
CA HIS A 87 -2.85 -7.01 9.50
C HIS A 87 -3.84 -5.97 10.06
N PHE A 88 -4.91 -5.64 9.32
CA PHE A 88 -5.86 -4.62 9.75
C PHE A 88 -6.67 -5.07 10.98
N ASP A 89 -6.70 -4.23 12.02
CA ASP A 89 -7.54 -4.46 13.20
C ASP A 89 -8.76 -3.52 13.20
N PRO A 90 -9.98 -4.04 12.93
CA PRO A 90 -11.19 -3.22 12.91
C PRO A 90 -11.57 -2.66 14.28
N LYS A 91 -11.01 -3.18 15.38
CA LYS A 91 -11.26 -2.66 16.74
C LYS A 91 -10.63 -1.28 16.99
N LYS A 92 -9.63 -0.89 16.20
CA LYS A 92 -8.94 0.41 16.35
C LYS A 92 -9.75 1.61 15.87
N ASN A 93 -10.98 1.38 15.39
CA ASN A 93 -11.94 2.40 14.97
C ASN A 93 -11.37 3.42 13.95
N VAL A 94 -10.47 2.96 13.08
CA VAL A 94 -9.93 3.71 11.94
C VAL A 94 -10.46 3.14 10.64
N ARG A 95 -10.57 3.97 9.60
CA ARG A 95 -10.97 3.50 8.26
C ARG A 95 -9.87 2.63 7.66
N PHE A 96 -10.26 1.52 7.04
CA PHE A 96 -9.37 0.60 6.35
C PHE A 96 -8.52 1.30 5.29
N ALA A 97 -9.12 2.18 4.47
CA ALA A 97 -8.36 2.95 3.46
C ALA A 97 -7.22 3.79 4.07
N THR A 98 -7.43 4.36 5.27
CA THR A 98 -6.40 5.09 6.02
C THR A 98 -5.25 4.19 6.43
N TYR A 99 -5.53 2.94 6.78
CA TYR A 99 -4.53 1.93 7.12
C TYR A 99 -3.79 1.40 5.87
N ALA A 100 -4.56 1.04 4.84
CA ALA A 100 -4.05 0.38 3.64
C ALA A 100 -3.13 1.26 2.79
N VAL A 101 -3.32 2.59 2.79
CA VAL A 101 -2.49 3.51 1.99
C VAL A 101 -1.00 3.37 2.28
N TRP A 102 -0.63 3.03 3.52
CA TRP A 102 0.75 2.85 3.94
C TRP A 102 1.38 1.63 3.27
N TRP A 103 0.71 0.49 3.38
CA TRP A 103 1.15 -0.76 2.77
C TRP A 103 1.23 -0.65 1.25
N ILE A 104 0.22 -0.05 0.61
CA ILE A 104 0.20 0.18 -0.84
C ILE A 104 1.40 1.02 -1.26
N ARG A 105 1.66 2.15 -0.57
CA ARG A 105 2.80 3.02 -0.89
C ARG A 105 4.14 2.32 -0.63
N ALA A 106 4.23 1.54 0.44
CA ALA A 106 5.46 0.83 0.80
C ALA A 106 5.87 -0.16 -0.29
N TYR A 107 4.94 -1.01 -0.72
CA TYR A 107 5.20 -2.00 -1.77
C TYR A 107 5.53 -1.35 -3.12
N ILE A 108 4.78 -0.32 -3.51
CA ILE A 108 5.07 0.43 -4.74
C ILE A 108 6.46 1.08 -4.69
N THR A 109 6.83 1.64 -3.54
CA THR A 109 8.13 2.32 -3.38
C THR A 109 9.27 1.31 -3.40
N ARG A 110 9.12 0.16 -2.72
CA ARG A 110 10.09 -0.94 -2.76
C ARG A 110 10.32 -1.41 -4.19
N TYR A 111 9.26 -1.70 -4.93
CA TYR A 111 9.33 -2.09 -6.34
C TYR A 111 10.10 -1.06 -7.18
N LEU A 112 9.84 0.24 -6.99
CA LEU A 112 10.57 1.29 -7.71
C LEU A 112 12.07 1.33 -7.36
N LYS A 113 12.45 1.07 -6.10
CA LYS A 113 13.87 1.00 -5.70
C LYS A 113 14.55 -0.20 -6.35
N ASP A 114 13.94 -1.37 -6.28
CA ASP A 114 14.50 -2.63 -6.78
C ASP A 114 14.65 -2.61 -8.31
N ASN A 115 13.65 -2.09 -9.03
CA ASN A 115 13.68 -2.04 -10.50
C ASN A 115 14.60 -0.93 -11.05
N ARG A 116 14.87 0.14 -10.27
CA ARG A 116 15.89 1.13 -10.65
C ARG A 116 17.30 0.55 -10.62
N SER A 117 17.58 -0.34 -9.67
CA SER A 117 18.86 -1.04 -9.54
C SER A 117 19.17 -1.93 -10.75
N GLN A 118 18.14 -2.56 -11.34
CA GLN A 118 18.32 -3.46 -12.49
C GLN A 118 18.63 -2.75 -13.82
N VAL A 119 18.26 -1.48 -13.97
CA VAL A 119 18.38 -0.74 -15.26
C VAL A 119 19.62 0.15 -15.29
N ARG A 120 20.35 0.35 -14.17
CA ARG A 120 21.46 1.31 -14.14
C ARG A 120 22.58 0.90 -13.18
N GLY A 121 23.58 0.19 -13.70
CA GLY A 121 24.91 0.08 -13.10
C GLY A 121 25.70 1.39 -13.21
N GLY A 122 25.18 2.49 -12.69
CA GLY A 122 25.84 3.79 -12.73
C GLY A 122 25.30 4.70 -11.65
N GLU A 123 26.17 5.02 -10.70
CA GLU A 123 25.96 6.01 -9.64
C GLU A 123 25.46 7.35 -10.20
N SER A 124 24.73 8.08 -9.34
CA SER A 124 24.18 9.45 -9.51
C SER A 124 22.73 9.52 -9.99
N GLU A 125 21.82 9.72 -9.03
CA GLU A 125 21.26 11.05 -8.72
C GLU A 125 20.32 10.90 -7.50
N ARG A 126 20.82 11.21 -6.30
CA ARG A 126 20.02 11.37 -5.07
C ARG A 126 19.26 12.70 -5.14
N GLY A 127 18.29 12.81 -6.04
CA GLY A 127 17.49 14.01 -6.27
C GLY A 127 16.10 13.91 -5.61
N SER A 128 15.99 14.49 -4.41
CA SER A 128 14.76 14.92 -3.70
C SER A 128 13.52 14.00 -3.81
N MET A 129 13.57 12.86 -3.13
CA MET A 129 12.35 12.28 -2.57
C MET A 129 11.98 13.13 -1.36
N VAL A 130 10.75 13.64 -1.26
CA VAL A 130 10.23 14.01 0.07
C VAL A 130 10.11 12.68 0.79
N ASP A 131 11.14 12.45 1.59
CA ASP A 131 11.58 11.17 2.07
C ASP A 131 10.61 10.69 3.15
N PHE A 132 9.53 10.04 2.73
CA PHE A 132 8.92 9.01 3.57
C PHE A 132 9.82 7.78 3.43
N SER A 133 11.09 7.90 3.87
CA SER A 133 12.02 6.80 3.78
C SER A 133 11.44 5.69 4.61
N LEU A 134 11.11 4.59 3.96
CA LEU A 134 10.87 3.35 4.66
C LEU A 134 12.16 2.87 5.35
N ASP A 135 13.30 3.46 4.96
CA ASP A 135 14.63 3.25 5.53
C ASP A 135 14.92 4.30 6.64
N ALA A 136 13.97 5.20 6.96
CA ALA A 136 14.11 6.11 8.08
C ALA A 136 14.07 5.28 9.35
N THR A 137 15.12 5.41 10.15
CA THR A 137 15.21 4.76 11.45
C THR A 137 14.11 5.32 12.35
N ILE A 138 13.38 4.41 12.98
CA ILE A 138 12.19 4.73 13.78
C ILE A 138 12.43 4.57 15.28
N ASP A 139 13.56 4.00 15.67
CA ASP A 139 14.09 4.00 17.02
C ASP A 139 15.17 5.08 17.21
N GLU A 140 15.48 5.36 18.47
CA GLU A 140 16.50 6.35 18.87
C GLU A 140 17.93 5.82 18.65
N GLU A 141 18.08 4.51 18.45
CA GLU A 141 19.36 3.81 18.30
C GLU A 141 19.80 3.68 16.83
N GLY A 142 18.88 3.85 15.87
CA GLY A 142 19.21 3.82 14.44
C GLY A 142 19.22 2.42 13.82
N GLU A 143 18.71 1.42 14.53
CA GLU A 143 18.86 -0.01 14.20
C GLU A 143 17.62 -0.58 13.51
N THR A 144 16.46 0.05 13.64
CA THR A 144 15.22 -0.39 12.98
C THR A 144 14.66 0.65 12.04
N THR A 145 14.38 0.23 10.82
CA THR A 145 13.70 1.03 9.79
C THR A 145 12.21 0.68 9.70
N PHE A 146 11.42 1.52 9.03
CA PHE A 146 10.05 1.17 8.68
C PHE A 146 9.96 -0.11 7.82
N MET A 147 11.04 -0.53 7.15
CA MET A 147 11.13 -1.79 6.41
C MET A 147 11.35 -3.00 7.32
N ASP A 148 12.21 -2.92 8.33
CA ASP A 148 12.48 -4.04 9.27
C ASP A 148 11.21 -4.38 10.08
N ARG A 149 10.35 -3.39 10.30
CA ARG A 149 9.05 -3.55 10.97
C ARG A 149 7.98 -4.26 10.13
N LEU A 150 8.23 -4.53 8.84
CA LEU A 150 7.32 -5.27 7.95
C LEU A 150 7.51 -6.79 8.01
N GLU A 151 8.64 -7.25 8.55
CA GLU A 151 8.97 -8.68 8.65
C GLU A 151 8.45 -9.31 9.95
N ASP A 152 8.38 -8.54 11.03
CA ASP A 152 7.87 -8.99 12.33
C ASP A 152 6.57 -8.27 12.70
N GLY A 153 5.73 -8.91 13.53
CA GLY A 153 4.42 -8.42 14.02
C GLY A 153 4.48 -7.17 14.91
N GLY A 154 5.27 -6.17 14.54
CA GLY A 154 5.45 -4.90 15.20
C GLY A 154 4.22 -4.01 15.14
N PRO A 155 4.21 -2.94 15.95
CA PRO A 155 3.05 -2.07 16.10
C PRO A 155 2.73 -1.39 14.77
N SER A 156 1.47 -1.51 14.41
CA SER A 156 0.91 -1.05 13.15
C SER A 156 1.01 0.47 13.03
N PRO A 157 0.99 1.09 11.83
CA PRO A 157 1.11 2.54 11.69
C PRO A 157 0.13 3.36 12.55
N SER A 158 -1.06 2.84 12.87
CA SER A 158 -1.97 3.51 13.82
C SER A 158 -1.38 3.61 15.23
N ASP A 159 -0.64 2.61 15.68
CA ASP A 159 -0.03 2.56 17.01
C ASP A 159 1.11 3.58 17.11
N VAL A 160 1.85 3.79 16.01
CA VAL A 160 2.92 4.80 15.90
C VAL A 160 2.35 6.22 15.79
N TYR A 161 1.27 6.42 15.04
CA TYR A 161 0.61 7.73 14.93
C TYR A 161 -0.12 8.14 16.21
N LEU A 162 -0.73 7.18 16.91
CA LEU A 162 -1.45 7.44 18.16
C LEU A 162 -0.49 7.62 19.35
N SER A 163 0.68 6.95 19.36
CA SER A 163 1.70 7.15 20.40
C SER A 163 2.32 8.56 20.34
N ARG A 164 2.58 9.11 19.15
CA ARG A 164 3.13 10.47 18.99
C ARG A 164 2.18 11.60 19.41
N ARG A 165 0.86 11.35 19.50
CA ARG A 165 -0.09 12.34 20.05
C ARG A 165 -0.22 12.30 21.57
N ALA A 166 0.23 11.24 22.22
CA ALA A 166 0.18 11.11 23.68
C ALA A 166 1.40 11.73 24.39
N GLY A 167 2.44 12.14 23.64
CA GLY A 167 3.71 12.64 24.19
C GLY A 167 3.88 14.16 24.27
N SER A 168 2.92 14.98 23.82
CA SER A 168 2.99 16.44 23.94
C SER A 168 2.09 16.93 25.07
N GLY A 169 2.50 16.65 26.31
CA GLY A 169 1.71 17.06 27.48
C GLY A 169 2.27 16.62 28.82
N SER A 170 3.54 16.88 29.12
CA SER A 170 3.99 17.24 30.48
C SER A 170 5.49 17.52 30.51
N ALA A 171 5.83 18.79 30.79
CA ALA A 171 7.00 19.32 31.52
C ALA A 171 7.39 20.66 30.90
#